data_AF-A0A6S6PFK6-F1
#
_entry.id   AF-A0A6S6PFK6-F1
#
_cell.length_a   1.000
_cell.length_b   1.000
_cell.length_c   1.000
_cell.angle_alpha   90.00
_cell.angle_beta   90.00
_cell.angle_gamma   90.00
#
_symmetry.space_group_name_H-M   'P 1'
#
loop_
_entity.id
_entity.type
_entity.pdbx_description
1 polymer ?
#
loop_
_entity_poly.entity_id
_entity_poly.type
_entity_poly.pdbx_seq_one_letter_code
_entity_poly.pdbx_strand_id
1 'polypeptide(L)'
;MPAADSWRQPDRRFVVSGPARPRDIRDLMGRPFFPLGKTPRVIPVDYEARHASVTVSAPDGSGMATIWDADVLLWLTGQIVDALNHNLWVSRHVRFTPWRLFQDLGWATGANEYRRLHGALGRLAATTVATSIRHGADWREKPFTWISGLRITRDEGVALTLADWLMEAACDRSRVLSVDPAYFRLGGGLERWLYRLARRHAGRQKEGWCFDLSDLHARSGSLTRRRDFAAKIRAIALARTVPGYTFRVISGGKLGVLCAVPTSQSTGSVDNDVNPVVGPAAHNIVGPLADSSWDRWRKTAQPFVIKREIGPVTYITYIITYIDGDSCLSDTFPTAPVRREKEAREAVADRMVGVP
;
A
#
# COMPACT_ATOMS: atom_id res chain seq x y z
N MET A 1 44.00 3.26 29.29
CA MET A 1 42.80 4.13 29.28
C MET A 1 42.18 4.00 27.89
N PRO A 2 41.08 3.25 27.70
CA PRO A 2 40.42 3.22 26.41
C PRO A 2 39.73 4.57 26.19
N ALA A 3 39.85 5.11 24.98
CA ALA A 3 39.35 6.42 24.60
C ALA A 3 37.83 6.52 24.87
N ALA A 4 37.43 7.69 25.38
CA ALA A 4 36.04 8.04 25.66
C ALA A 4 35.13 7.74 24.45
N ASP A 5 33.98 7.11 24.74
CA ASP A 5 32.87 6.89 23.83
C ASP A 5 32.49 8.21 23.13
N SER A 6 33.03 8.39 21.94
CA SER A 6 32.62 9.43 21.02
C SER A 6 31.26 9.02 20.46
N TRP A 7 30.19 9.64 20.97
CA TRP A 7 28.83 9.61 20.38
C TRP A 7 28.78 10.03 18.89
N ARG A 8 29.93 10.42 18.30
CA ARG A 8 30.16 10.77 16.90
C ARG A 8 30.70 9.64 16.01
N GLN A 9 30.79 8.38 16.47
CA GLN A 9 31.06 7.24 15.58
C GLN A 9 29.80 6.39 15.36
N PRO A 10 29.53 5.97 14.11
CA PRO A 10 28.21 6.12 13.51
C PRO A 10 27.29 4.93 13.80
N ASP A 11 26.05 5.25 14.14
CA ASP A 11 24.81 4.57 13.70
C ASP A 11 25.09 3.27 12.91
N ARG A 12 25.17 2.13 13.61
CA ARG A 12 25.46 0.83 12.98
C ARG A 12 24.38 0.61 11.93
N ARG A 13 24.77 0.53 10.65
CA ARG A 13 23.83 0.35 9.53
C ARG A 13 23.84 -1.08 9.04
N PHE A 14 22.66 -1.58 8.70
CA PHE A 14 22.53 -2.81 7.94
C PHE A 14 22.95 -2.54 6.49
N VAL A 15 24.04 -3.15 6.06
CA VAL A 15 24.56 -3.01 4.70
C VAL A 15 24.08 -4.18 3.86
N VAL A 16 23.32 -3.91 2.81
CA VAL A 16 22.91 -4.93 1.86
C VAL A 16 24.13 -5.34 1.02
N SER A 17 24.56 -6.60 1.15
CA SER A 17 25.78 -7.12 0.53
C SER A 17 25.53 -8.22 -0.51
N GLY A 18 24.38 -8.90 -0.49
CA GLY A 18 24.12 -10.07 -1.33
C GLY A 18 22.71 -10.13 -1.96
N PRO A 19 22.46 -11.11 -2.84
CA PRO A 19 21.12 -11.39 -3.34
C PRO A 19 20.23 -11.93 -2.23
N ALA A 20 18.99 -11.47 -2.20
CA ALA A 20 17.94 -12.07 -1.40
C ALA A 20 16.68 -12.22 -2.25
N ARG A 21 15.90 -13.26 -1.96
CA ARG A 21 14.56 -13.41 -2.55
C ARG A 21 13.66 -12.29 -2.01
N PRO A 22 12.94 -11.54 -2.87
CA PRO A 22 12.00 -10.53 -2.41
C PRO A 22 10.89 -11.14 -1.55
N ARG A 23 10.48 -10.39 -0.53
CA ARG A 23 9.45 -10.82 0.40
C ARG A 23 8.51 -9.67 0.72
N ASP A 24 7.26 -9.97 0.99
CA ASP A 24 6.24 -8.98 1.29
C ASP A 24 5.58 -9.29 2.64
N ILE A 25 5.10 -8.24 3.28
CA ILE A 25 4.47 -8.32 4.59
C ILE A 25 2.99 -8.64 4.40
N ARG A 26 2.52 -9.70 5.05
CA ARG A 26 1.15 -10.21 4.96
C ARG A 26 0.10 -9.16 5.29
N ASP A 27 0.42 -8.23 6.21
CA ASP A 27 -0.48 -7.14 6.58
C ASP A 27 -0.80 -6.19 5.42
N LEU A 28 0.16 -5.99 4.51
CA LEU A 28 0.03 -5.13 3.33
C LEU A 28 -0.72 -5.83 2.18
N MET A 29 -0.68 -7.15 2.13
CA MET A 29 -1.29 -7.94 1.07
C MET A 29 -2.82 -7.88 1.14
N GLY A 30 -3.45 -7.28 0.13
CA GLY A 30 -4.91 -7.22 0.01
C GLY A 30 -5.57 -6.05 0.72
N ARG A 31 -4.82 -5.00 1.06
CA ARG A 31 -5.30 -3.73 1.62
C ARG A 31 -4.71 -2.54 0.84
N PRO A 32 -5.35 -1.36 0.86
CA PRO A 32 -4.98 -0.28 -0.06
C PRO A 32 -3.89 0.64 0.52
N PHE A 33 -2.76 0.07 0.94
CA PHE A 33 -1.60 0.83 1.41
C PHE A 33 -0.91 1.65 0.31
N PHE A 34 -1.16 1.31 -0.95
CA PHE A 34 -0.54 1.94 -2.11
C PHE A 34 -1.57 2.12 -3.23
N PRO A 35 -1.70 3.31 -3.82
CA PRO A 35 -2.47 3.52 -5.03
C PRO A 35 -1.97 2.63 -6.18
N LEU A 36 -2.91 2.12 -6.99
CA LEU A 36 -2.64 1.16 -8.06
C LEU A 36 -2.18 1.79 -9.39
N GLY A 37 -2.27 3.12 -9.52
CA GLY A 37 -1.85 3.84 -10.71
C GLY A 37 -0.32 3.92 -10.84
N LYS A 38 0.18 4.08 -12.08
CA LYS A 38 1.59 4.46 -12.31
C LYS A 38 1.85 5.92 -11.98
N THR A 39 0.84 6.78 -12.21
CA THR A 39 0.89 8.18 -11.82
C THR A 39 0.60 8.30 -10.32
N PRO A 40 1.43 9.03 -9.56
CA PRO A 40 1.19 9.29 -8.14
C PRO A 40 -0.19 9.92 -7.92
N ARG A 41 -0.95 9.38 -6.97
CA ARG A 41 -2.28 9.85 -6.60
C ARG A 41 -2.16 10.86 -5.47
N VAL A 42 -2.81 12.03 -5.62
CA VAL A 42 -2.86 13.07 -4.58
C VAL A 42 -4.06 12.93 -3.65
N ILE A 43 -5.18 12.35 -4.14
CA ILE A 43 -6.38 12.12 -3.34
C ILE A 43 -6.06 11.06 -2.28
N PRO A 44 -6.20 11.30 -0.97
CA PRO A 44 -5.92 10.32 0.06
C PRO A 44 -6.67 9.00 -0.14
N VAL A 45 -6.13 7.91 0.39
CA VAL A 45 -6.82 6.65 0.55
C VAL A 45 -7.39 6.61 1.96
N ASP A 46 -8.68 6.31 2.06
CA ASP A 46 -9.36 6.00 3.31
C ASP A 46 -10.05 4.64 3.13
N TYR A 47 -9.78 3.73 4.04
CA TYR A 47 -10.26 2.35 4.01
C TYR A 47 -10.59 1.89 5.41
N GLU A 48 -11.85 1.52 5.61
CA GLU A 48 -12.33 0.92 6.83
C GLU A 48 -12.95 -0.45 6.56
N ALA A 49 -12.64 -1.38 7.45
CA ALA A 49 -13.26 -2.69 7.58
C ALA A 49 -13.45 -3.01 9.06
N ARG A 50 -14.25 -4.04 9.34
CA ARG A 50 -14.67 -4.43 10.70
C ARG A 50 -13.55 -4.50 11.75
N HIS A 51 -12.33 -4.82 11.35
CA HIS A 51 -11.18 -5.00 12.25
C HIS A 51 -9.89 -4.35 11.71
N ALA A 52 -10.00 -3.41 10.77
CA ALA A 52 -8.84 -2.70 10.23
C ALA A 52 -9.24 -1.39 9.57
N SER A 53 -8.51 -0.33 9.91
CA SER A 53 -8.50 0.99 9.26
C SER A 53 -7.14 1.19 8.57
N VAL A 54 -7.13 1.83 7.41
CA VAL A 54 -5.92 2.27 6.71
C VAL A 54 -6.20 3.60 6.04
N THR A 55 -5.49 4.63 6.50
CA THR A 55 -5.46 5.96 5.88
C THR A 55 -4.09 6.20 5.29
N VAL A 56 -4.03 6.57 4.02
CA VAL A 56 -2.78 6.91 3.31
C VAL A 56 -2.93 8.29 2.72
N SER A 57 -1.97 9.16 3.01
CA SER A 57 -1.92 10.51 2.46
C SER A 57 -0.47 10.91 2.18
N ALA A 58 -0.30 12.02 1.47
CA ALA A 58 0.98 12.66 1.27
C ALA A 58 0.76 14.18 1.35
N PRO A 59 1.80 14.98 1.67
CA PRO A 59 1.73 16.43 1.60
C PRO A 59 1.18 16.91 0.25
N ASP A 60 0.45 18.02 0.29
CA ASP A 60 -0.29 18.53 -0.86
C ASP A 60 0.57 18.61 -2.13
N GLY A 61 0.06 18.05 -3.22
CA GLY A 61 0.70 18.08 -4.54
C GLY A 61 1.84 17.06 -4.78
N SER A 62 2.42 16.45 -3.75
CA SER A 62 3.58 15.54 -3.91
C SER A 62 3.22 14.15 -4.47
N GLY A 63 2.00 13.69 -4.21
CA GLY A 63 1.48 12.39 -4.63
C GLY A 63 2.04 11.22 -3.80
N MET A 64 1.17 10.28 -3.45
CA MET A 64 1.53 9.13 -2.61
C MET A 64 2.39 8.10 -3.34
N ALA A 65 3.16 7.34 -2.56
CA ALA A 65 3.88 6.15 -2.99
C ALA A 65 2.91 5.13 -3.58
N THR A 66 3.17 4.72 -4.81
CA THR A 66 2.33 3.80 -5.59
C THR A 66 2.74 2.35 -5.34
N ILE A 67 1.95 1.40 -5.85
CA ILE A 67 2.30 -0.03 -5.78
C ILE A 67 3.61 -0.38 -6.51
N TRP A 68 4.10 0.52 -7.38
CA TRP A 68 5.40 0.39 -8.05
C TRP A 68 6.56 0.78 -7.13
N ASP A 69 6.33 1.71 -6.21
CA ASP A 69 7.32 2.15 -5.23
C ASP A 69 7.49 1.09 -4.13
N ALA A 70 6.42 0.33 -3.85
CA ALA A 70 6.45 -0.81 -2.94
C ALA A 70 7.47 -1.89 -3.34
N ASP A 71 7.90 -1.96 -4.61
CA ASP A 71 8.95 -2.89 -5.05
C ASP A 71 10.24 -2.72 -4.23
N VAL A 72 10.57 -1.49 -3.85
CA VAL A 72 11.73 -1.19 -2.99
C VAL A 72 11.55 -1.80 -1.60
N LEU A 73 10.35 -1.70 -1.02
CA LEU A 73 10.04 -2.25 0.31
C LEU A 73 10.03 -3.79 0.29
N LEU A 74 9.51 -4.39 -0.79
CA LEU A 74 9.51 -5.84 -1.00
C LEU A 74 10.95 -6.39 -1.09
N TRP A 75 11.82 -5.67 -1.81
CA TRP A 75 13.23 -6.02 -1.91
C TRP A 75 13.94 -5.87 -0.56
N LEU A 76 13.78 -4.73 0.14
CA LEU A 76 14.38 -4.48 1.45
C LEU A 76 13.93 -5.50 2.51
N THR A 77 12.65 -5.84 2.53
CA THR A 77 12.11 -6.88 3.42
C THR A 77 12.77 -8.23 3.14
N GLY A 78 12.96 -8.58 1.87
CA GLY A 78 13.69 -9.79 1.47
C GLY A 78 15.11 -9.81 2.02
N GLN A 79 15.86 -8.71 1.89
CA GLN A 79 17.22 -8.56 2.39
C GLN A 79 17.32 -8.73 3.91
N ILE A 80 16.40 -8.11 4.66
CA ILE A 80 16.36 -8.21 6.12
C ILE A 80 16.08 -9.65 6.56
N VAL A 81 15.06 -10.30 5.98
CA VAL A 81 14.71 -11.68 6.34
C VAL A 81 15.82 -12.66 5.96
N ASP A 82 16.48 -12.44 4.83
CA ASP A 82 17.62 -13.28 4.43
C ASP A 82 18.78 -13.17 5.41
N ALA A 83 19.15 -11.96 5.82
CA ALA A 83 20.15 -11.74 6.87
C ALA A 83 19.76 -12.42 8.19
N LEU A 84 18.51 -12.30 8.62
CA LEU A 84 18.00 -12.96 9.82
C LEU A 84 18.06 -14.50 9.72
N ASN A 85 17.82 -15.08 8.54
CA ASN A 85 17.93 -16.52 8.32
C ASN A 85 19.36 -17.03 8.41
N HIS A 86 20.34 -16.17 8.12
CA HIS A 86 21.77 -16.45 8.29
C HIS A 86 22.31 -16.03 9.67
N ASN A 87 21.43 -15.74 10.63
CA ASN A 87 21.77 -15.24 11.97
C ASN A 87 22.66 -13.99 11.96
N LEU A 88 22.51 -13.16 10.91
CA LEU A 88 23.21 -11.89 10.80
C LEU A 88 22.42 -10.78 11.51
N TRP A 89 23.16 -9.79 11.98
CA TRP A 89 22.60 -8.61 12.61
C TRP A 89 21.92 -7.70 11.58
N VAL A 90 20.76 -7.13 11.95
CA VAL A 90 19.98 -6.21 11.11
C VAL A 90 19.64 -4.92 11.86
N SER A 91 19.35 -3.87 11.11
CA SER A 91 18.94 -2.56 11.62
C SER A 91 18.02 -1.87 10.63
N ARG A 92 17.15 -1.00 11.15
CA ARG A 92 16.28 -0.13 10.36
C ARG A 92 17.05 0.93 9.56
N HIS A 93 18.28 1.22 9.96
CA HIS A 93 19.19 2.09 9.23
C HIS A 93 19.88 1.25 8.16
N VAL A 94 19.39 1.33 6.93
CA VAL A 94 19.84 0.49 5.81
C VAL A 94 20.72 1.27 4.86
N ARG A 95 21.77 0.63 4.34
CA ARG A 95 22.60 1.15 3.26
C ARG A 95 22.68 0.14 2.11
N PHE A 96 22.56 0.61 0.88
CA PHE A 96 22.73 -0.22 -0.31
C PHE A 96 23.15 0.61 -1.53
N THR A 97 23.76 -0.04 -2.51
CA THR A 97 24.04 0.56 -3.82
C THR A 97 22.83 0.41 -4.76
N PRO A 98 22.39 1.45 -5.49
CA PRO A 98 21.28 1.35 -6.46
C PRO A 98 21.42 0.20 -7.45
N TRP A 99 22.64 -0.05 -7.93
CA TRP A 99 22.94 -1.14 -8.86
C TRP A 99 22.49 -2.52 -8.33
N ARG A 100 22.69 -2.79 -7.03
CA ARG A 100 22.24 -4.04 -6.38
C ARG A 100 20.73 -4.21 -6.49
N LEU A 101 19.97 -3.16 -6.18
CA LEU A 101 18.51 -3.17 -6.27
C LEU A 101 18.06 -3.39 -7.71
N PHE A 102 18.70 -2.73 -8.67
CA PHE A 102 18.35 -2.91 -10.09
C PHE A 102 18.59 -4.33 -10.56
N GLN A 103 19.73 -4.92 -10.19
CA GLN A 103 20.05 -6.31 -10.52
C GLN A 103 19.02 -7.28 -9.94
N ASP A 104 18.69 -7.15 -8.65
CA ASP A 104 17.76 -8.06 -7.96
C ASP A 104 16.32 -7.95 -8.45
N LEU A 105 15.89 -6.73 -8.80
CA LEU A 105 14.55 -6.49 -9.34
C LEU A 105 14.46 -6.69 -10.86
N GLY A 106 15.57 -6.96 -11.54
CA GLY A 106 15.63 -7.07 -13.00
C GLY A 106 15.32 -5.75 -13.72
N TRP A 107 15.63 -4.61 -13.10
CA TRP A 107 15.53 -3.31 -13.75
C TRP A 107 16.74 -3.09 -14.67
N ALA A 108 16.53 -2.33 -15.74
CA ALA A 108 17.65 -1.83 -16.53
C ALA A 108 18.54 -0.89 -15.70
N THR A 109 19.75 -0.64 -16.18
CA THR A 109 20.66 0.33 -15.58
C THR A 109 20.75 1.55 -16.47
N GLY A 110 20.31 2.71 -15.98
CA GLY A 110 20.34 3.94 -16.76
C GLY A 110 19.79 5.14 -15.97
N ALA A 111 19.98 6.34 -16.53
CA ALA A 111 19.55 7.58 -15.90
C ALA A 111 18.04 7.60 -15.57
N ASN A 112 17.23 6.88 -16.34
CA ASN A 112 15.80 6.75 -16.11
C ASN A 112 15.51 5.95 -14.84
N GLU A 113 16.21 4.85 -14.60
CA GLU A 113 16.02 3.98 -13.44
C GLU A 113 16.57 4.63 -12.17
N TYR A 114 17.65 5.40 -12.26
CA TYR A 114 18.10 6.26 -11.16
C TYR A 114 17.05 7.33 -10.80
N ARG A 115 16.47 8.01 -11.80
CA ARG A 115 15.37 8.98 -11.55
C ARG A 115 14.13 8.29 -10.98
N ARG A 116 13.80 7.09 -11.48
CA ARG A 116 12.70 6.27 -10.96
C ARG A 116 12.93 5.93 -9.49
N LEU A 117 14.13 5.46 -9.14
CA LEU A 117 14.50 5.13 -7.76
C LEU A 117 14.44 6.37 -6.86
N HIS A 118 15.02 7.50 -7.29
CA HIS A 118 14.97 8.74 -6.54
C HIS A 118 13.53 9.20 -6.28
N GLY A 119 12.67 9.18 -7.31
CA GLY A 119 11.25 9.51 -7.18
C GLY A 119 10.50 8.53 -6.27
N ALA A 120 10.78 7.24 -6.35
CA ALA A 120 10.17 6.22 -5.48
C ALA A 120 10.55 6.44 -4.01
N LEU A 121 11.84 6.65 -3.72
CA LEU A 121 12.32 6.90 -2.37
C LEU A 121 11.76 8.22 -1.80
N GLY A 122 11.67 9.27 -2.62
CA GLY A 122 11.04 10.54 -2.24
C GLY A 122 9.56 10.36 -1.87
N ARG A 123 8.79 9.64 -2.68
CA ARG A 123 7.37 9.36 -2.37
C ARG A 123 7.20 8.46 -1.15
N LEU A 124 8.05 7.45 -0.98
CA LEU A 124 8.04 6.59 0.21
C LEU A 124 8.35 7.38 1.48
N ALA A 125 9.21 8.40 1.39
CA ALA A 125 9.51 9.30 2.50
C ALA A 125 8.39 10.32 2.78
N ALA A 126 7.67 10.78 1.75
CA ALA A 126 6.59 11.75 1.89
C ALA A 126 5.23 11.13 2.25
N THR A 127 5.02 9.84 1.98
CA THR A 127 3.73 9.18 2.22
C THR A 127 3.56 8.83 3.70
N THR A 128 2.50 9.35 4.30
CA THR A 128 2.08 9.05 5.67
C THR A 128 1.00 7.98 5.66
N VAL A 129 1.15 7.00 6.52
CA VAL A 129 0.22 5.88 6.73
C VAL A 129 -0.22 5.88 8.19
N ALA A 130 -1.53 5.89 8.41
CA ALA A 130 -2.15 5.59 9.69
C ALA A 130 -2.97 4.30 9.55
N THR A 131 -2.87 3.40 10.53
CA THR A 131 -3.59 2.12 10.50
C THR A 131 -3.81 1.61 11.92
N SER A 132 -4.89 0.87 12.15
CA SER A 132 -5.10 0.09 13.38
C SER A 132 -4.43 -1.29 13.37
N ILE A 133 -3.82 -1.70 12.24
CA ILE A 133 -3.19 -3.01 12.13
C ILE A 133 -1.95 -3.10 13.01
N ARG A 134 -1.90 -4.14 13.85
CA ARG A 134 -0.87 -4.40 14.87
C ARG A 134 -0.85 -3.39 16.02
N HIS A 135 -1.91 -2.60 16.18
CA HIS A 135 -2.13 -1.82 17.40
C HIS A 135 -3.00 -2.60 18.39
N GLY A 136 -2.63 -2.55 19.67
CA GLY A 136 -3.44 -3.07 20.77
C GLY A 136 -4.66 -2.19 21.06
N ALA A 137 -5.60 -2.70 21.84
CA ALA A 137 -6.85 -1.99 22.18
C ALA A 137 -6.65 -0.61 22.84
N ASP A 138 -5.50 -0.42 23.49
CA ASP A 138 -5.21 0.76 24.32
C ASP A 138 -4.39 1.84 23.60
N TRP A 139 -4.08 1.69 22.30
CA TRP A 139 -3.14 2.58 21.61
C TRP A 139 -3.81 3.48 20.55
N ARG A 140 -3.47 4.77 20.58
CA ARG A 140 -3.83 5.73 19.52
C ARG A 140 -3.02 5.43 18.25
N GLU A 141 -3.68 5.38 17.09
CA GLU A 141 -3.01 5.22 15.80
C GLU A 141 -1.83 6.20 15.70
N LYS A 142 -0.60 5.69 15.56
CA LYS A 142 0.60 6.51 15.36
C LYS A 142 0.92 6.48 13.87
N PRO A 143 0.68 7.58 13.12
CA PRO A 143 1.03 7.63 11.73
C PRO A 143 2.55 7.47 11.54
N PHE A 144 2.94 6.83 10.45
CA PHE A 144 4.34 6.65 10.08
C PHE A 144 4.56 6.93 8.60
N THR A 145 5.79 7.26 8.22
CA THR A 145 6.24 7.24 6.82
C THR A 145 7.03 5.96 6.59
N TRP A 146 7.06 5.44 5.35
CA TRP A 146 7.82 4.21 5.06
C TRP A 146 9.33 4.40 5.26
N ILE A 147 9.80 5.61 4.95
CA ILE A 147 11.18 6.05 5.10
C ILE A 147 11.19 7.36 5.90
N SER A 148 11.84 7.38 7.07
CA SER A 148 11.91 8.57 7.93
C SER A 148 13.18 9.38 7.74
N GLY A 149 14.22 8.79 7.13
CA GLY A 149 15.46 9.46 6.77
C GLY A 149 15.99 8.92 5.46
N LEU A 150 16.47 9.80 4.58
CA LEU A 150 16.98 9.44 3.26
C LEU A 150 18.21 10.30 2.92
N ARG A 151 19.28 9.64 2.50
CA ARG A 151 20.49 10.26 1.97
C ARG A 151 20.98 9.46 0.78
N ILE A 152 21.18 10.13 -0.35
CA ILE A 152 21.68 9.52 -1.59
C ILE A 152 22.97 10.23 -1.96
N THR A 153 24.08 9.49 -2.02
CA THR A 153 25.39 10.02 -2.41
C THR A 153 26.00 9.14 -3.51
N ARG A 154 26.93 9.70 -4.29
CA ARG A 154 27.64 8.94 -5.33
C ARG A 154 28.53 7.86 -4.73
N ASP A 155 29.21 8.17 -3.63
CA ASP A 155 30.23 7.29 -3.05
C ASP A 155 29.64 6.20 -2.16
N GLU A 156 28.58 6.50 -1.39
CA GLU A 156 28.01 5.57 -0.41
C GLU A 156 26.71 4.88 -0.88
N GLY A 157 26.14 5.34 -1.99
CA GLY A 157 24.87 4.87 -2.55
C GLY A 157 23.66 5.47 -1.82
N VAL A 158 22.69 4.63 -1.46
CA VAL A 158 21.49 5.00 -0.72
C VAL A 158 21.67 4.61 0.74
N ALA A 159 21.43 5.56 1.64
CA ALA A 159 21.25 5.32 3.05
C ALA A 159 19.85 5.79 3.47
N LEU A 160 19.11 4.94 4.16
CA LEU A 160 17.75 5.25 4.59
C LEU A 160 17.42 4.69 5.97
N THR A 161 16.37 5.22 6.59
CA THR A 161 15.80 4.71 7.84
C THR A 161 14.40 4.20 7.59
N LEU A 162 14.18 2.90 7.76
CA LEU A 162 12.88 2.25 7.63
C LEU A 162 11.97 2.56 8.82
N ALA A 163 10.67 2.57 8.57
CA ALA A 163 9.64 2.65 9.61
C ALA A 163 9.76 1.49 10.61
N ASP A 164 9.60 1.78 11.90
CA ASP A 164 9.57 0.74 12.94
C ASP A 164 8.45 -0.27 12.66
N TRP A 165 7.29 0.21 12.21
CA TRP A 165 6.15 -0.64 11.80
C TRP A 165 6.57 -1.67 10.72
N LEU A 166 7.35 -1.28 9.71
CA LEU A 166 7.82 -2.20 8.66
C LEU A 166 8.84 -3.19 9.23
N MET A 167 9.78 -2.70 10.04
CA MET A 167 10.86 -3.49 10.63
C MET A 167 10.33 -4.57 11.58
N GLU A 168 9.38 -4.22 12.45
CA GLU A 168 8.73 -5.19 13.34
C GLU A 168 8.09 -6.35 12.57
N ALA A 169 7.42 -6.05 11.45
CA ALA A 169 6.84 -7.10 10.61
C ALA A 169 7.89 -7.91 9.84
N ALA A 170 8.98 -7.29 9.40
CA ALA A 170 10.07 -8.00 8.72
C ALA A 170 10.81 -8.96 9.66
N CYS A 171 10.94 -8.61 10.94
CA CYS A 171 11.57 -9.46 11.96
C CYS A 171 10.69 -10.66 12.37
N ASP A 172 9.36 -10.54 12.24
CA ASP A 172 8.43 -11.64 12.51
C ASP A 172 8.24 -12.52 11.26
N ARG A 173 8.93 -13.67 11.23
CA ARG A 173 8.87 -14.64 10.12
C ARG A 173 7.44 -15.10 9.80
N SER A 174 6.51 -15.10 10.77
CA SER A 174 5.12 -15.52 10.53
C SER A 174 4.34 -14.51 9.67
N ARG A 175 4.80 -13.25 9.62
CA ARG A 175 4.17 -12.13 8.92
C ARG A 175 4.74 -11.89 7.52
N VAL A 176 5.77 -12.61 7.14
CA VAL A 176 6.45 -12.42 5.86
C VAL A 176 6.12 -13.58 4.92
N LEU A 177 5.81 -13.25 3.65
CA LEU A 177 5.62 -14.22 2.59
C LEU A 177 6.60 -13.93 1.45
N SER A 178 7.18 -14.98 0.91
CA SER A 178 8.03 -14.89 -0.28
C SER A 178 7.22 -14.49 -1.52
N VAL A 179 7.86 -13.70 -2.38
CA VAL A 179 7.30 -13.20 -3.64
C VAL A 179 8.01 -13.87 -4.81
N ASP A 180 7.24 -14.34 -5.77
CA ASP A 180 7.73 -14.91 -7.04
C ASP A 180 8.44 -13.80 -7.83
N PRO A 181 9.70 -13.99 -8.28
CA PRO A 181 10.41 -12.97 -9.07
C PRO A 181 9.66 -12.51 -10.33
N ALA A 182 8.78 -13.34 -10.90
CA ALA A 182 7.93 -12.95 -12.02
C ALA A 182 6.95 -11.82 -11.68
N TYR A 183 6.67 -11.57 -10.41
CA TYR A 183 5.84 -10.45 -9.93
C TYR A 183 6.31 -9.10 -10.48
N PHE A 184 7.62 -8.87 -10.54
CA PHE A 184 8.18 -7.58 -10.97
C PHE A 184 7.95 -7.30 -12.46
N ARG A 185 7.65 -8.34 -13.26
CA ARG A 185 7.30 -8.23 -14.69
C ARG A 185 5.84 -7.83 -14.92
N LEU A 186 4.99 -7.83 -13.90
CA LEU A 186 3.58 -7.42 -14.03
C LEU A 186 3.49 -5.93 -14.41
N GLY A 187 2.79 -5.66 -15.52
CA GLY A 187 2.66 -4.34 -16.12
C GLY A 187 1.53 -3.48 -15.55
N GLY A 188 0.53 -4.09 -14.91
CA GLY A 188 -0.62 -3.45 -14.30
C GLY A 188 -0.56 -3.42 -12.76
N GLY A 189 -0.90 -2.28 -12.16
CA GLY A 189 -0.97 -2.18 -10.70
C GLY A 189 -2.09 -3.03 -10.08
N LEU A 190 -3.19 -3.24 -10.79
CA LEU A 190 -4.26 -4.14 -10.34
C LEU A 190 -3.81 -5.62 -10.39
N GLU A 191 -3.02 -6.02 -11.38
CA GLU A 191 -2.43 -7.37 -11.45
C GLU A 191 -1.49 -7.62 -10.27
N ARG A 192 -0.63 -6.64 -9.97
CA ARG A 192 0.28 -6.66 -8.81
C ARG A 192 -0.48 -6.78 -7.50
N TRP A 193 -1.55 -6.00 -7.33
CA TRP A 193 -2.39 -6.10 -6.13
C TRP A 193 -3.10 -7.45 -6.02
N LEU A 194 -3.63 -7.99 -7.13
CA LEU A 194 -4.25 -9.32 -7.16
C LEU A 194 -3.27 -10.44 -6.83
N TYR A 195 -2.03 -10.36 -7.32
CA TYR A 195 -0.97 -11.31 -6.94
C TYR A 195 -0.80 -11.34 -5.41
N ARG A 196 -0.64 -10.17 -4.79
CA ARG A 196 -0.45 -10.04 -3.33
C ARG A 196 -1.65 -10.58 -2.56
N LEU A 197 -2.86 -10.25 -2.99
CA LEU A 197 -4.09 -10.78 -2.41
C LEU A 197 -4.15 -12.32 -2.49
N ALA A 198 -3.90 -12.89 -3.66
CA ALA A 198 -3.90 -14.33 -3.86
C ALA A 198 -2.80 -15.02 -3.05
N ARG A 199 -1.61 -14.42 -2.97
CA ARG A 199 -0.50 -14.94 -2.16
C ARG A 199 -0.84 -15.02 -0.68
N ARG A 200 -1.55 -14.03 -0.14
CA ARG A 200 -2.03 -14.04 1.25
C ARG A 200 -3.07 -15.11 1.53
N HIS A 201 -4.08 -15.26 0.66
CA HIS A 201 -5.28 -16.05 0.95
C HIS A 201 -5.25 -17.43 0.32
N ALA A 202 -4.94 -17.52 -0.98
CA ALA A 202 -4.96 -18.76 -1.73
C ALA A 202 -3.61 -19.50 -1.68
N GLY A 203 -2.52 -18.86 -1.27
CA GLY A 203 -1.15 -19.38 -1.45
C GLY A 203 -0.86 -20.80 -0.95
N ARG A 204 -1.57 -21.28 0.08
CA ARG A 204 -1.46 -22.67 0.59
C ARG A 204 -2.74 -23.49 0.43
N GLN A 205 -3.80 -22.92 -0.13
CA GLN A 205 -5.12 -23.56 -0.23
C GLN A 205 -5.29 -24.17 -1.62
N LYS A 206 -5.27 -25.50 -1.71
CA LYS A 206 -5.41 -26.23 -2.99
C LYS A 206 -6.71 -25.91 -3.72
N GLU A 207 -7.80 -25.73 -2.98
CA GLU A 207 -9.12 -25.34 -3.51
C GLU A 207 -9.19 -23.86 -3.94
N GLY A 208 -8.14 -23.08 -3.65
CA GLY A 208 -8.12 -21.65 -3.88
C GLY A 208 -9.01 -20.86 -2.92
N TRP A 209 -9.25 -19.60 -3.27
CA TRP A 209 -10.10 -18.70 -2.50
C TRP A 209 -10.94 -17.81 -3.43
N CYS A 210 -12.17 -17.51 -3.02
CA CYS A 210 -13.10 -16.67 -3.78
C CYS A 210 -13.44 -15.37 -3.04
N PHE A 211 -13.60 -14.28 -3.78
CA PHE A 211 -13.90 -12.94 -3.28
C PHE A 211 -15.02 -12.29 -4.07
N ASP A 212 -15.95 -11.60 -3.40
CA ASP A 212 -16.92 -10.75 -4.09
C ASP A 212 -16.20 -9.57 -4.77
N LEU A 213 -16.56 -9.27 -6.02
CA LEU A 213 -15.92 -8.18 -6.76
C LEU A 213 -16.18 -6.79 -6.15
N SER A 214 -17.27 -6.61 -5.40
CA SER A 214 -17.56 -5.38 -4.66
C SER A 214 -16.60 -5.22 -3.48
N ASP A 215 -16.33 -6.30 -2.76
CA ASP A 215 -15.36 -6.31 -1.66
C ASP A 215 -13.93 -6.08 -2.17
N LEU A 216 -13.59 -6.69 -3.31
CA LEU A 216 -12.31 -6.44 -3.97
C LEU A 216 -12.15 -4.98 -4.38
N HIS A 217 -13.21 -4.36 -4.90
CA HIS A 217 -13.17 -2.94 -5.26
C HIS A 217 -12.84 -2.08 -4.03
N ALA A 218 -13.52 -2.32 -2.89
CA ALA A 218 -13.25 -1.62 -1.64
C ALA A 218 -11.82 -1.86 -1.13
N ARG A 219 -11.39 -3.13 -1.03
CA ARG A 219 -10.04 -3.50 -0.56
C ARG A 219 -8.91 -2.98 -1.45
N SER A 220 -9.17 -2.78 -2.73
CA SER A 220 -8.18 -2.30 -3.70
C SER A 220 -7.93 -0.79 -3.61
N GLY A 221 -8.83 -0.03 -2.98
CA GLY A 221 -8.76 1.44 -2.95
C GLY A 221 -8.86 2.09 -4.35
N SER A 222 -9.38 1.36 -5.35
CA SER A 222 -9.49 1.84 -6.73
C SER A 222 -10.53 2.94 -6.88
N LEU A 223 -10.16 4.04 -7.54
CA LEU A 223 -11.07 5.13 -7.90
C LEU A 223 -11.91 4.83 -9.15
N THR A 224 -11.66 3.71 -9.83
CA THR A 224 -12.42 3.36 -11.03
C THR A 224 -13.85 2.98 -10.67
N ARG A 225 -14.82 3.24 -11.57
CA ARG A 225 -16.21 2.81 -11.36
C ARG A 225 -16.24 1.29 -11.20
N ARG A 226 -17.08 0.78 -10.29
CA ARG A 226 -17.16 -0.66 -9.98
C ARG A 226 -17.32 -1.57 -11.21
N ARG A 227 -18.10 -1.13 -12.21
CA ARG A 227 -18.30 -1.88 -13.46
C ARG A 227 -17.01 -1.98 -14.29
N ASP A 228 -16.23 -0.90 -14.35
CA ASP A 228 -14.98 -0.82 -15.12
C ASP A 228 -13.88 -1.58 -14.38
N PHE A 229 -13.89 -1.52 -13.04
CA PHE A 229 -13.05 -2.37 -12.19
C PHE A 229 -13.33 -3.86 -12.45
N ALA A 230 -14.60 -4.29 -12.40
CA ALA A 230 -14.97 -5.67 -12.67
C ALA A 230 -14.57 -6.11 -14.10
N ALA A 231 -14.73 -5.23 -15.10
CA ALA A 231 -14.26 -5.50 -16.46
C ALA A 231 -12.74 -5.70 -16.53
N LYS A 232 -11.96 -4.86 -15.83
CA LYS A 232 -10.50 -5.03 -15.73
C LYS A 232 -10.11 -6.34 -15.04
N ILE A 233 -10.80 -6.72 -13.96
CA ILE A 233 -10.56 -8.01 -13.29
C ILE A 233 -10.82 -9.18 -14.25
N ARG A 234 -11.91 -9.15 -15.03
CA ARG A 234 -12.20 -10.18 -16.04
C ARG A 234 -11.12 -10.24 -17.11
N ALA A 235 -10.64 -9.08 -17.59
CA ALA A 235 -9.55 -9.03 -18.57
C ALA A 235 -8.26 -9.66 -18.02
N ILE A 236 -7.89 -9.38 -16.76
CA ILE A 236 -6.73 -9.99 -16.10
C ILE A 236 -6.92 -11.51 -15.95
N ALA A 237 -8.10 -11.95 -15.54
CA ALA A 237 -8.41 -13.37 -15.41
C ALA A 237 -8.30 -14.13 -16.74
N LEU A 238 -8.75 -13.51 -17.84
CA LEU A 238 -8.61 -14.08 -19.19
C LEU A 238 -7.16 -14.10 -19.68
N ALA A 239 -6.38 -13.06 -19.38
CA ALA A 239 -4.99 -12.93 -19.81
C ALA A 239 -4.04 -13.92 -19.10
N ARG A 240 -4.41 -14.39 -17.89
CA ARG A 240 -3.63 -15.37 -17.10
C ARG A 240 -2.17 -14.93 -16.87
N THR A 241 -1.96 -13.63 -16.70
CA THR A 241 -0.63 -13.00 -16.57
C THR A 241 -0.03 -13.11 -15.17
N VAL A 242 -0.86 -13.36 -14.15
CA VAL A 242 -0.42 -13.35 -12.75
C VAL A 242 0.33 -14.64 -12.41
N PRO A 243 1.61 -14.57 -12.01
CA PRO A 243 2.41 -15.76 -11.76
C PRO A 243 1.88 -16.57 -10.58
N GLY A 244 1.88 -17.89 -10.73
CA GLY A 244 1.49 -18.83 -9.67
C GLY A 244 0.01 -18.94 -9.35
N TYR A 245 -0.85 -18.17 -10.04
CA TYR A 245 -2.29 -18.15 -9.76
C TYR A 245 -3.08 -18.11 -11.06
N THR A 246 -4.11 -18.95 -11.16
CA THR A 246 -5.16 -18.81 -12.18
C THR A 246 -6.38 -18.18 -11.55
N PHE A 247 -6.91 -17.16 -12.21
CA PHE A 247 -8.12 -16.47 -11.79
C PHE A 247 -9.30 -16.87 -12.67
N ARG A 248 -10.46 -17.06 -12.05
CA ARG A 248 -11.73 -17.29 -12.75
C ARG A 248 -12.80 -16.40 -12.16
N VAL A 249 -13.51 -15.68 -13.02
CA VAL A 249 -14.67 -14.90 -12.61
C VAL A 249 -15.91 -15.74 -12.85
N ILE A 250 -16.70 -15.96 -11.81
CA ILE A 250 -17.98 -16.67 -11.88
C ILE A 250 -19.13 -15.70 -11.67
N SER A 251 -20.26 -15.98 -12.30
CA SER A 251 -21.51 -15.28 -12.02
C SER A 251 -21.93 -15.55 -10.58
N GLY A 252 -22.10 -14.49 -9.80
CA GLY A 252 -22.47 -14.52 -8.39
C GLY A 252 -22.48 -13.11 -7.80
N GLY A 253 -23.52 -12.74 -7.05
CA GLY A 253 -23.72 -11.34 -6.65
C GLY A 253 -24.02 -10.41 -7.84
N LYS A 254 -24.03 -9.08 -7.61
CA LYS A 254 -24.35 -8.08 -8.66
C LYS A 254 -23.20 -7.87 -9.65
N LEU A 255 -21.94 -8.07 -9.22
CA LEU A 255 -20.76 -7.84 -10.05
C LEU A 255 -20.02 -9.14 -10.45
N GLY A 256 -20.23 -10.24 -9.74
CA GLY A 256 -19.48 -11.49 -9.91
C GLY A 256 -18.57 -11.79 -8.72
N VAL A 257 -18.06 -13.02 -8.68
CA VAL A 257 -17.09 -13.49 -7.69
C VAL A 257 -15.80 -13.86 -8.41
N LEU A 258 -14.66 -13.41 -7.90
CA LEU A 258 -13.33 -13.78 -8.39
C LEU A 258 -12.80 -14.94 -7.55
N CYS A 259 -12.50 -16.07 -8.18
CA CYS A 259 -11.81 -17.19 -7.55
C CYS A 259 -10.36 -17.27 -8.02
N ALA A 260 -9.43 -17.33 -7.07
CA ALA A 260 -7.99 -17.48 -7.29
C ALA A 260 -7.57 -18.88 -6.88
N VAL A 261 -6.98 -19.64 -7.80
CA VAL A 261 -6.50 -21.02 -7.56
C VAL A 261 -4.99 -21.05 -7.78
N PRO A 262 -4.19 -21.55 -6.82
CA PRO A 262 -2.76 -21.74 -7.02
C PRO A 262 -2.49 -22.69 -8.19
N THR A 263 -1.50 -22.38 -9.02
CA THR A 263 -1.02 -23.31 -10.02
C THR A 263 0.10 -24.17 -9.44
N SER A 264 0.18 -25.44 -9.86
CA SER A 264 1.18 -26.42 -9.39
C SER A 264 2.64 -25.99 -9.65
N GLN A 265 2.87 -24.92 -10.41
CA GLN A 265 4.18 -24.48 -10.89
C GLN A 265 4.88 -23.44 -9.99
N SER A 266 4.23 -22.85 -8.98
CA SER A 266 4.82 -21.70 -8.26
C SER A 266 4.88 -21.83 -6.74
N THR A 267 4.18 -22.77 -6.10
CA THR A 267 4.21 -22.88 -4.62
C THR A 267 5.24 -23.89 -4.09
N GLY A 268 5.82 -24.72 -4.96
CA GLY A 268 6.63 -25.89 -4.56
C GLY A 268 8.08 -25.65 -4.11
N SER A 269 8.60 -24.42 -4.09
CA SER A 269 10.00 -24.16 -3.68
C SER A 269 10.21 -22.75 -3.08
N VAL A 270 9.16 -22.13 -2.54
CA VAL A 270 9.23 -20.72 -2.09
C VAL A 270 9.32 -20.57 -0.57
N ASP A 271 9.01 -21.63 0.17
CA ASP A 271 9.30 -21.77 1.60
C ASP A 271 10.33 -22.89 1.73
N ASN A 272 11.57 -22.54 2.09
CA ASN A 272 12.44 -23.57 2.68
C ASN A 272 11.75 -23.97 4.00
N ASP A 273 11.59 -25.28 4.24
CA ASP A 273 11.09 -25.79 5.52
C ASP A 273 11.84 -25.10 6.67
N VAL A 274 11.09 -24.50 7.60
CA VAL A 274 11.65 -23.97 8.83
C VAL A 274 10.99 -24.71 9.97
N ASN A 275 11.75 -25.60 10.61
CA ASN A 275 11.35 -26.20 11.88
C ASN A 275 11.14 -25.08 12.91
N PRO A 276 10.01 -25.06 13.64
CA PRO A 276 9.83 -24.13 14.74
C PRO A 276 10.79 -24.54 15.87
N VAL A 277 11.92 -23.83 15.98
CA VAL A 277 12.74 -23.89 17.20
C VAL A 277 12.06 -22.98 18.22
N VAL A 278 11.02 -23.48 18.87
CA VAL A 278 10.55 -22.93 20.15
C VAL A 278 11.17 -23.79 21.23
N GLY A 279 12.20 -23.25 21.89
CA GLY A 279 12.65 -23.76 23.18
C GLY A 279 11.55 -23.53 24.23
N PRO A 280 11.33 -24.48 25.16
CA PRO A 280 10.23 -24.41 26.11
C PRO A 280 10.58 -23.48 27.27
N ALA A 281 10.43 -22.16 27.09
CA ALA A 281 10.36 -21.20 28.21
C ALA A 281 10.06 -19.77 27.69
N ALA A 282 8.77 -19.46 27.52
CA ALA A 282 8.24 -18.10 27.67
C ALA A 282 6.72 -18.20 27.68
N HIS A 283 6.19 -18.57 28.85
CA HIS A 283 4.78 -18.35 29.13
C HIS A 283 4.59 -16.87 29.47
N ASN A 284 3.57 -16.29 28.84
CA ASN A 284 2.88 -15.04 29.13
C ASN A 284 3.19 -13.86 28.18
N ILE A 285 2.07 -13.32 27.65
CA ILE A 285 1.89 -12.14 26.80
C ILE A 285 2.11 -12.34 25.30
N VAL A 286 1.33 -13.24 24.70
CA VAL A 286 0.76 -13.02 23.36
C VAL A 286 -0.69 -13.51 23.41
N GLY A 287 -1.64 -12.57 23.42
CA GLY A 287 -3.06 -12.92 23.26
C GLY A 287 -3.27 -13.61 21.92
N PRO A 288 -4.07 -14.69 21.85
CA PRO A 288 -4.25 -15.43 20.63
C PRO A 288 -5.05 -14.59 19.64
N LEU A 289 -4.40 -14.11 18.57
CA LEU A 289 -5.12 -13.77 17.36
C LEU A 289 -5.54 -15.09 16.71
N ALA A 290 -6.59 -15.68 17.27
CA ALA A 290 -7.32 -16.73 16.60
C ALA A 290 -7.85 -16.10 15.29
N ASP A 291 -7.20 -16.41 14.18
CA ASP A 291 -7.82 -16.41 12.85
C ASP A 291 -8.90 -17.52 12.85
N SER A 292 -9.97 -17.29 13.63
CA SER A 292 -11.16 -18.14 13.64
C SER A 292 -12.19 -17.50 12.72
N SER A 293 -12.41 -18.21 11.60
CA SER A 293 -13.63 -18.21 10.78
C SER A 293 -14.20 -16.84 10.37
N TRP A 294 -13.92 -16.42 9.13
CA TRP A 294 -14.88 -15.60 8.39
C TRP A 294 -15.79 -16.50 7.55
N ASP A 295 -17.02 -16.63 8.04
CA ASP A 295 -18.30 -16.93 7.39
C ASP A 295 -18.34 -17.99 6.30
N ARG A 296 -18.67 -19.19 6.77
CA ARG A 296 -19.38 -20.24 6.04
C ARG A 296 -20.72 -19.69 5.51
N TRP A 297 -20.73 -19.10 4.32
CA TRP A 297 -21.96 -18.83 3.58
C TRP A 297 -22.52 -20.13 3.01
N ARG A 298 -23.50 -20.75 3.69
CA ARG A 298 -24.40 -21.73 3.09
C ARG A 298 -25.55 -21.00 2.40
N LYS A 299 -25.68 -21.18 1.08
CA LYS A 299 -26.91 -20.86 0.34
C LYS A 299 -28.02 -21.79 0.81
N THR A 300 -29.16 -21.23 1.19
CA THR A 300 -30.45 -21.91 1.03
C THR A 300 -31.42 -20.93 0.38
N ALA A 301 -31.99 -21.35 -0.74
CA ALA A 301 -33.05 -20.66 -1.46
C ALA A 301 -34.39 -20.86 -0.73
N GLN A 302 -35.21 -19.81 -0.63
CA GLN A 302 -36.65 -19.74 -0.99
C GLN A 302 -37.34 -18.52 -0.31
N PRO A 303 -38.46 -18.01 -0.88
CA PRO A 303 -38.82 -16.60 -0.82
C PRO A 303 -39.75 -16.26 0.33
N PHE A 304 -39.66 -15.03 0.84
CA PHE A 304 -40.66 -14.47 1.74
C PHE A 304 -41.09 -13.08 1.23
N VAL A 305 -42.40 -12.94 0.99
CA VAL A 305 -43.09 -11.73 0.56
C VAL A 305 -43.89 -11.22 1.76
N ILE A 306 -43.74 -9.94 2.13
CA ILE A 306 -44.83 -9.16 2.75
C ILE A 306 -44.85 -7.73 2.17
N LYS A 307 -46.06 -7.30 1.82
CA LYS A 307 -46.46 -6.03 1.20
C LYS A 307 -46.51 -4.88 2.22
N ARG A 308 -46.22 -3.66 1.73
CA ARG A 308 -46.77 -2.29 2.04
C ARG A 308 -46.76 -1.86 3.53
N GLU A 309 -46.59 -0.59 3.92
CA GLU A 309 -47.15 0.65 3.38
C GLU A 309 -46.40 1.89 3.92
N ILE A 310 -46.80 3.06 3.43
CA ILE A 310 -46.13 4.38 3.43
C ILE A 310 -46.40 5.21 4.70
N GLY A 311 -45.41 6.00 5.16
CA GLY A 311 -45.65 7.43 5.47
C GLY A 311 -45.06 8.01 6.77
N PRO A 312 -44.91 9.36 6.87
CA PRO A 312 -43.71 10.03 7.38
C PRO A 312 -43.94 10.85 8.67
N VAL A 313 -43.06 11.84 8.98
CA VAL A 313 -43.13 12.96 9.98
C VAL A 313 -42.31 12.70 11.26
N THR A 314 -41.53 13.59 11.91
CA THR A 314 -40.97 14.95 11.71
C THR A 314 -40.09 15.26 12.95
N TYR A 315 -39.02 16.06 12.78
CA TYR A 315 -38.25 16.92 13.72
C TYR A 315 -38.02 16.50 15.19
N ILE A 316 -36.76 16.63 15.67
CA ILE A 316 -36.43 17.45 16.86
C ILE A 316 -35.09 18.17 16.65
N THR A 317 -35.15 19.48 16.86
CA THR A 317 -34.10 20.51 16.91
C THR A 317 -33.45 20.57 18.31
N TYR A 318 -32.15 20.87 18.42
CA TYR A 318 -31.58 21.52 19.61
C TYR A 318 -30.78 22.76 19.19
N ILE A 319 -31.22 23.91 19.71
CA ILE A 319 -30.62 25.26 19.64
C ILE A 319 -29.92 25.53 20.96
N ILE A 320 -28.74 26.15 20.94
CA ILE A 320 -28.27 27.05 22.01
C ILE A 320 -27.73 28.32 21.35
N THR A 321 -28.28 29.45 21.79
CA THR A 321 -28.12 30.85 21.36
C THR A 321 -27.19 31.61 22.32
N TYR A 322 -26.44 32.60 21.81
CA TYR A 322 -25.99 33.85 22.48
C TYR A 322 -25.63 34.83 21.32
N ILE A 323 -26.47 35.83 20.96
CA ILE A 323 -26.51 37.25 21.42
C ILE A 323 -25.17 37.96 21.14
N ASP A 324 -25.02 39.07 20.40
CA ASP A 324 -25.87 40.26 20.20
C ASP A 324 -25.46 41.09 18.94
N GLY A 325 -26.41 41.90 18.45
CA GLY A 325 -26.26 43.19 17.74
C GLY A 325 -25.76 43.21 16.28
N ASP A 326 -26.30 43.98 15.34
CA ASP A 326 -27.49 44.83 15.29
C ASP A 326 -27.71 45.22 13.79
N SER A 327 -28.99 45.39 13.44
CA SER A 327 -29.56 46.24 12.37
C SER A 327 -29.32 46.00 10.85
N CYS A 328 -30.41 45.56 10.19
CA CYS A 328 -31.11 46.18 9.04
C CYS A 328 -30.41 46.30 7.67
N LEU A 329 -30.77 45.51 6.64
CA LEU A 329 -31.98 45.52 5.77
C LEU A 329 -31.87 46.40 4.51
N SER A 330 -32.57 45.92 3.46
CA SER A 330 -32.86 46.51 2.15
C SER A 330 -31.78 46.34 1.07
N ASP A 331 -32.06 46.06 -0.19
CA ASP A 331 -33.17 45.38 -0.86
C ASP A 331 -32.78 45.25 -2.35
N THR A 332 -33.33 44.25 -3.03
CA THR A 332 -33.57 44.15 -4.49
C THR A 332 -32.42 44.21 -5.53
N PHE A 333 -32.28 43.10 -6.28
CA PHE A 333 -31.68 42.99 -7.62
C PHE A 333 -32.47 43.80 -8.68
N PRO A 334 -31.91 44.20 -9.85
CA PRO A 334 -31.96 43.30 -11.03
C PRO A 334 -30.86 43.48 -12.14
N THR A 335 -30.63 42.36 -12.85
CA THR A 335 -30.29 42.15 -14.28
C THR A 335 -29.28 43.00 -15.09
N ALA A 336 -28.37 42.23 -15.74
CA ALA A 336 -27.41 42.40 -16.87
C ALA A 336 -27.84 43.32 -18.08
N PRO A 337 -27.01 43.62 -19.16
CA PRO A 337 -25.85 42.86 -19.69
C PRO A 337 -24.72 43.60 -20.52
N VAL A 338 -23.70 42.82 -20.96
CA VAL A 338 -22.92 42.85 -22.24
C VAL A 338 -21.67 43.77 -22.48
N ARG A 339 -20.51 43.08 -22.75
CA ARG A 339 -19.30 43.36 -23.61
C ARG A 339 -18.49 44.65 -23.38
N ARG A 340 -17.14 44.67 -23.35
CA ARG A 340 -16.12 44.11 -24.28
C ARG A 340 -14.72 44.48 -23.72
N GLU A 341 -13.69 43.63 -23.93
CA GLU A 341 -12.22 43.88 -24.06
C GLU A 341 -11.46 42.66 -23.50
N LYS A 342 -11.02 41.71 -24.33
CA LYS A 342 -9.91 41.69 -25.30
C LYS A 342 -8.52 41.71 -24.64
N GLU A 343 -8.00 40.49 -24.50
CA GLU A 343 -6.61 40.06 -24.72
C GLU A 343 -5.48 40.84 -24.04
N ALA A 344 -4.97 40.28 -22.95
CA ALA A 344 -3.62 40.51 -22.47
C ALA A 344 -2.94 39.14 -22.26
N ARG A 345 -1.92 38.82 -23.07
CA ARG A 345 -0.73 38.01 -22.75
C ARG A 345 0.04 37.64 -24.02
N GLU A 346 0.96 38.50 -24.45
CA GLU A 346 2.29 38.08 -24.93
C GLU A 346 3.22 39.28 -25.15
N ALA A 347 4.53 39.00 -25.10
CA ALA A 347 5.68 39.83 -25.47
C ALA A 347 6.26 40.81 -24.44
N VAL A 348 7.16 40.31 -23.58
CA VAL A 348 8.48 40.94 -23.36
C VAL A 348 9.53 39.84 -23.24
N ALA A 349 10.09 39.45 -24.38
CA ALA A 349 11.40 38.84 -24.50
C ALA A 349 12.06 39.50 -25.70
N ASP A 350 13.10 40.30 -25.47
CA ASP A 350 14.40 40.21 -26.16
C ASP A 350 15.18 41.53 -25.99
N ARG A 351 16.33 41.44 -25.31
CA ARG A 351 17.54 42.29 -25.43
C ARG A 351 18.41 42.14 -24.17
N MET A 352 19.52 41.39 -24.25
CA MET A 352 20.79 41.93 -24.74
C MET A 352 21.93 40.97 -24.42
N VAL A 353 22.65 40.63 -25.49
CA VAL A 353 23.95 39.97 -25.53
C VAL A 353 25.05 41.01 -25.22
N GLY A 354 25.88 40.70 -24.22
CA GLY A 354 27.36 40.75 -24.21
C GLY A 354 28.16 42.07 -24.42
N VAL A 355 28.96 42.39 -23.39
CA VAL A 355 30.45 42.67 -23.37
C VAL A 355 30.93 43.96 -24.07
N PRO A 356 31.86 44.79 -23.52
CA PRO A 356 33.13 44.45 -22.83
C PRO A 356 33.09 44.25 -21.31
#